data_AF-Q2JFZ1-F1
#
_entry.id   AF-Q2JFZ1-F1
#
_cell.length_a   1.000
_cell.length_b   1.000
_cell.length_c   1.000
_cell.angle_alpha   90.00
_cell.angle_beta   90.00
_cell.angle_gamma   90.00
#
_symmetry.space_group_name_H-M   'P 1'
#
loop_
_entity.id
_entity.type
_entity.pdbx_description
1 polymer ?
#
loop_
_entity_poly.entity_id
_entity_poly.type
_entity_poly.pdbx_seq_one_letter_code
_entity_poly.pdbx_strand_id
1 'polypeptide(L)'
;MIGCGIVAGAVRDDPFSFSVTDAQHNEVEILAKREHERWMVERQANGWRYGPHRDNDRKTHPMLVPWDDLDAPSREKDHETIRLIPMILAEAGFHIVRRRS
;
A
#
# COMPACT_ATOMS: atom_id res chain seq x y z
N MET A 1 -9.65 7.65 12.72
CA MET A 1 -9.90 6.90 11.47
C MET A 1 -9.85 7.91 10.33
N ILE A 2 -8.90 7.80 9.42
CA ILE A 2 -8.75 8.73 8.29
C ILE A 2 -9.89 8.41 7.30
N GLY A 3 -10.95 9.23 7.29
CA GLY A 3 -12.15 8.98 6.51
C GLY A 3 -11.96 9.41 5.06
N CYS A 4 -11.64 8.48 4.17
CA CYS A 4 -11.62 8.72 2.72
C CYS A 4 -12.72 7.88 2.03
N GLY A 5 -13.18 8.33 0.88
CA GLY A 5 -14.08 7.59 0.00
C GLY A 5 -13.62 7.67 -1.46
N ILE A 6 -14.04 6.70 -2.27
CA ILE A 6 -13.88 6.72 -3.72
C ILE A 6 -15.20 7.19 -4.33
N VAL A 7 -15.14 8.16 -5.23
CA VAL A 7 -16.30 8.70 -5.95
C VAL A 7 -16.10 8.62 -7.45
N ALA A 8 -17.17 8.31 -8.18
CA ALA A 8 -17.20 8.45 -9.64
C ALA A 8 -17.44 9.92 -10.00
N GLY A 9 -16.74 10.46 -11.01
CA GLY A 9 -16.97 11.83 -11.44
C GLY A 9 -15.91 12.33 -12.41
N ALA A 10 -16.21 13.43 -13.11
CA ALA A 10 -15.24 14.13 -13.95
C ALA A 10 -14.02 14.56 -13.12
N VAL A 11 -12.85 14.56 -13.76
CA VAL A 11 -11.57 14.97 -13.18
C VAL A 11 -11.77 16.30 -12.44
N ARG A 12 -11.57 16.28 -11.13
CA ARG A 12 -11.48 17.51 -10.36
C ARG A 12 -10.12 18.15 -10.66
N ASP A 13 -10.12 19.46 -10.86
CA ASP A 13 -8.88 20.25 -11.07
C ASP A 13 -7.92 20.21 -9.87
N ASP A 14 -8.39 19.72 -8.70
CA ASP A 14 -7.58 19.55 -7.49
C ASP A 14 -7.15 18.08 -7.30
N PRO A 15 -5.85 17.77 -7.47
CA PRO A 15 -5.35 16.41 -7.33
C PRO A 15 -5.39 15.96 -5.85
N PHE A 16 -5.78 14.70 -5.63
CA PHE A 16 -5.67 14.10 -4.30
C PHE A 16 -4.20 14.07 -3.85
N SER A 17 -3.93 14.58 -2.66
CA SER A 17 -2.63 14.49 -2.00
C SER A 17 -2.74 13.69 -0.72
N PHE A 18 -1.74 12.87 -0.40
CA PHE A 18 -1.60 12.23 0.91
C PHE A 18 -1.19 13.27 1.95
N SER A 19 -1.75 13.16 3.16
CA SER A 19 -1.38 14.00 4.30
C SER A 19 -0.08 13.50 4.91
N VAL A 20 0.83 14.44 5.15
CA VAL A 20 2.08 14.21 5.87
C VAL A 20 2.19 15.30 6.93
N THR A 21 2.00 14.95 8.20
CA THR A 21 2.18 15.91 9.30
C THR A 21 3.48 15.65 10.08
N ASP A 22 3.89 14.39 10.20
CA ASP A 22 5.20 13.97 10.72
C ASP A 22 5.51 12.53 10.26
N ALA A 23 6.64 11.96 10.72
CA ALA A 23 7.06 10.61 10.35
C ALA A 23 6.09 9.50 10.78
N GLN A 24 5.36 9.69 11.89
CA GLN A 24 4.36 8.75 12.42
C GLN A 24 2.98 8.97 11.78
N HIS A 25 2.74 10.16 11.25
CA HIS A 25 1.53 10.59 10.57
C HIS A 25 1.79 10.86 9.08
N ASN A 26 2.46 9.91 8.43
CA ASN A 26 2.62 9.86 6.99
C ASN A 26 1.64 8.80 6.44
N GLU A 27 0.59 9.25 5.74
CA GLU A 27 -0.43 8.34 5.20
C GLU A 27 0.18 7.31 4.24
N VAL A 28 1.23 7.65 3.49
CA VAL A 28 1.90 6.73 2.58
C VAL A 28 2.60 5.61 3.35
N GLU A 29 3.31 5.94 4.44
CA GLU A 29 3.97 4.94 5.30
C GLU A 29 2.96 3.99 5.94
N ILE A 30 1.88 4.54 6.49
CA ILE A 30 0.82 3.77 7.16
C ILE A 30 0.15 2.82 6.17
N LEU A 31 -0.18 3.30 4.97
CA LEU A 31 -0.85 2.49 3.95
C LEU A 31 0.10 1.45 3.35
N ALA A 32 1.37 1.77 3.16
CA ALA A 32 2.36 0.82 2.64
C ALA A 32 2.61 -0.34 3.62
N LYS A 33 2.74 -0.04 4.92
CA LYS A 33 2.82 -1.09 5.95
C LYS A 33 1.59 -2.01 5.94
N ARG A 34 0.39 -1.44 5.81
CA ARG A 34 -0.86 -2.22 5.73
C ARG A 34 -0.95 -3.05 4.46
N GLU A 35 -0.46 -2.53 3.34
CA GLU A 35 -0.41 -3.26 2.08
C GLU A 35 0.54 -4.46 2.16
N HIS A 36 1.71 -4.27 2.77
CA HIS A 36 2.63 -5.38 3.07
C HIS A 36 2.00 -6.42 3.98
N GLU A 37 1.35 -6.01 5.07
CA GLU A 37 0.62 -6.92 5.97
C GLU A 37 -0.47 -7.70 5.22
N ARG A 38 -1.26 -7.03 4.37
CA ARG A 38 -2.28 -7.66 3.51
C ARG A 38 -1.66 -8.70 2.57
N TRP A 39 -0.57 -8.34 1.88
CA TRP A 39 0.16 -9.24 0.99
C TRP A 39 0.73 -10.45 1.73
N MET A 40 1.29 -10.25 2.93
CA MET A 40 1.80 -11.34 3.77
C MET A 40 0.69 -12.31 4.18
N VAL A 41 -0.48 -11.79 4.59
CA VAL A 41 -1.64 -12.62 4.96
C VAL A 41 -2.11 -13.44 3.77
N GLU A 42 -2.24 -12.83 2.59
CA GLU A 42 -2.62 -13.52 1.36
C GLU A 42 -1.62 -14.63 0.99
N ARG A 43 -0.32 -14.34 1.08
CA ARG A 43 0.74 -15.32 0.79
C ARG A 43 0.71 -16.48 1.78
N GLN A 44 0.61 -16.21 3.07
CA GLN A 44 0.54 -17.25 4.10
C GLN A 44 -0.70 -18.14 3.93
N ALA A 45 -1.86 -17.55 3.62
CA ALA A 45 -3.08 -18.30 3.31
C ALA A 45 -2.90 -19.24 2.11
N ASN A 46 -2.03 -18.87 1.16
CA ASN A 46 -1.67 -19.69 0.00
C ASN A 46 -0.50 -20.68 0.26
N GLY A 47 -0.11 -20.87 1.52
CA GLY A 47 0.92 -21.81 1.95
C GLY A 47 2.35 -21.30 1.77
N TRP A 48 2.54 -20.00 1.55
CA TRP A 48 3.87 -19.41 1.55
C TRP A 48 4.40 -19.20 2.97
N ARG A 49 5.71 -19.36 3.14
CA ARG A 49 6.42 -19.10 4.40
C ARG A 49 7.70 -18.32 4.17
N TYR A 50 8.28 -17.80 5.24
CA TYR A 50 9.60 -17.20 5.17
C TYR A 50 10.66 -18.18 4.65
N GLY A 51 11.59 -17.66 3.85
CA GLY A 51 12.85 -18.31 3.53
C GLY A 51 13.84 -17.30 2.95
N PRO A 52 15.15 -17.52 3.10
CA PRO A 52 16.19 -16.54 2.74
C PRO A 52 16.20 -16.19 1.24
N HIS A 53 15.65 -17.08 0.41
CA HIS A 53 15.49 -16.87 -1.02
C HIS A 53 14.08 -17.23 -1.45
N ARG A 54 13.65 -16.63 -2.56
CA ARG A 54 12.38 -16.97 -3.17
C ARG A 54 12.48 -18.35 -3.83
N ASP A 55 11.57 -19.24 -3.46
CA ASP A 55 11.41 -20.56 -4.05
C ASP A 55 9.91 -20.79 -4.26
N ASN A 56 9.47 -20.89 -5.52
CA ASN A 56 8.05 -21.04 -5.82
C ASN A 56 7.55 -22.47 -5.55
N ASP A 57 8.40 -23.48 -5.76
CA ASP A 57 8.04 -24.89 -5.58
C ASP A 57 7.88 -25.20 -4.09
N ARG A 58 8.81 -24.69 -3.28
CA ARG A 58 8.76 -24.81 -1.82
C ARG A 58 7.91 -23.73 -1.17
N LYS A 59 7.38 -22.78 -1.94
CA LYS A 59 6.62 -21.61 -1.49
C LYS A 59 7.33 -20.84 -0.37
N THR A 60 8.56 -20.41 -0.59
CA THR A 60 9.28 -19.52 0.32
C THR A 60 9.51 -18.15 -0.28
N HIS A 61 9.47 -17.09 0.55
CA HIS A 61 9.75 -15.73 0.11
C HIS A 61 10.50 -14.94 1.19
N PRO A 62 11.56 -14.18 0.85
CA PRO A 62 12.38 -13.46 1.83
C PRO A 62 11.63 -12.30 2.49
N MET A 63 10.69 -11.68 1.77
CA MET A 63 9.91 -10.55 2.29
C MET A 63 8.79 -10.97 3.27
N LEU A 64 8.61 -12.26 3.59
CA LEU A 64 7.62 -12.69 4.60
C LEU A 64 8.18 -12.48 6.02
N VAL A 65 8.46 -11.22 6.35
CA VAL A 65 9.02 -10.72 7.62
C VAL A 65 8.25 -9.47 8.05
N PRO A 66 8.29 -9.10 9.35
CA PRO A 66 7.76 -7.83 9.83
C PRO A 66 8.25 -6.62 9.02
N TRP A 67 7.42 -5.58 8.90
CA TRP A 67 7.74 -4.35 8.15
C TRP A 67 9.08 -3.74 8.54
N ASP A 68 9.39 -3.74 9.83
CA ASP A 68 10.60 -3.13 10.38
C ASP A 68 11.88 -3.92 10.03
N ASP A 69 11.73 -5.18 9.59
CA ASP A 69 12.83 -6.06 9.15
C ASP A 69 13.06 -6.01 7.63
N LEU A 70 12.22 -5.27 6.88
CA LEU A 70 12.40 -5.10 5.45
C LEU A 70 13.53 -4.11 5.14
N ASP A 71 14.30 -4.42 4.09
CA ASP A 71 15.21 -3.46 3.52
C ASP A 71 14.46 -2.26 2.88
N ALA A 72 15.15 -1.14 2.73
CA ALA A 72 14.55 0.07 2.15
C ALA A 72 14.02 -0.15 0.72
N PRO A 73 14.72 -0.87 -0.19
CA PRO A 73 14.21 -1.15 -1.53
C PRO A 73 12.92 -1.98 -1.55
N SER A 74 12.73 -2.88 -0.59
CA SER A 74 11.50 -3.66 -0.49
C SER A 74 10.34 -2.81 0.00
N ARG A 75 10.55 -1.96 1.02
CA ARG A 75 9.52 -1.01 1.50
C ARG A 75 9.09 -0.02 0.43
N GLU A 76 10.04 0.45 -0.38
CA GLU A 76 9.75 1.42 -1.44
C GLU A 76 8.73 0.88 -2.47
N LYS A 77 8.69 -0.44 -2.72
CA LYS A 77 7.71 -1.04 -3.63
C LYS A 77 6.27 -0.85 -3.15
N ASP A 78 6.05 -1.00 -1.84
CA ASP A 78 4.74 -0.76 -1.24
C ASP A 78 4.42 0.74 -1.25
N HIS A 79 5.40 1.61 -0.97
CA HIS A 79 5.21 3.07 -1.08
C HIS A 79 4.84 3.51 -2.50
N GLU A 80 5.56 3.02 -3.51
CA GLU A 80 5.26 3.28 -4.93
C GLU A 80 3.85 2.82 -5.27
N THR A 81 3.47 1.61 -4.85
CA THR A 81 2.10 1.09 -5.04
C THR A 81 1.07 2.04 -4.47
N ILE A 82 1.23 2.49 -3.22
CA ILE A 82 0.31 3.44 -2.59
C ILE A 82 0.26 4.79 -3.33
N ARG A 83 1.40 5.32 -3.76
CA ARG A 83 1.45 6.59 -4.50
C ARG A 83 0.78 6.50 -5.88
N LEU A 84 0.72 5.33 -6.49
CA LEU A 84 0.09 5.10 -7.79
C LEU A 84 -1.44 4.94 -7.72
N ILE A 85 -2.00 4.51 -6.58
CA ILE A 85 -3.45 4.26 -6.43
C ILE A 85 -4.31 5.46 -6.90
N PRO A 86 -4.05 6.72 -6.51
CA PRO A 86 -4.84 7.86 -6.98
C PRO A 86 -4.82 8.01 -8.50
N MET A 87 -3.68 7.72 -9.15
CA MET A 87 -3.52 7.82 -10.60
C MET A 87 -4.30 6.71 -11.32
N ILE A 88 -4.20 5.47 -10.84
CA ILE A 88 -4.93 4.32 -11.40
C ILE A 88 -6.44 4.54 -11.27
N LEU A 89 -6.90 5.04 -10.12
CA LEU A 89 -8.32 5.38 -9.93
C LEU A 89 -8.75 6.47 -10.90
N ALA A 90 -7.94 7.52 -11.08
CA ALA A 90 -8.25 8.61 -12.01
C ALA A 90 -8.38 8.12 -13.46
N GLU A 91 -7.49 7.23 -13.91
CA GLU A 91 -7.58 6.60 -15.23
C GLU A 91 -8.88 5.78 -15.39
N ALA A 92 -9.34 5.15 -14.31
CA ALA A 92 -10.62 4.44 -14.28
C ALA A 92 -11.85 5.34 -14.08
N GLY A 93 -11.70 6.67 -14.05
CA GLY A 93 -12.79 7.63 -13.86
C GLY A 93 -13.26 7.81 -12.39
N PHE A 94 -12.39 7.48 -11.44
CA PHE A 94 -12.63 7.56 -10.01
C PHE A 94 -11.65 8.49 -9.30
N HIS A 95 -12.08 9.09 -8.20
CA HIS A 95 -11.23 9.96 -7.38
C HIS A 95 -11.36 9.64 -5.89
N ILE A 96 -10.26 9.83 -5.16
CA ILE A 96 -10.25 9.74 -3.70
C ILE A 96 -10.65 11.11 -3.13
N VAL A 97 -11.62 11.12 -2.22
CA VAL A 97 -12.06 12.32 -1.49
C VAL A 97 -11.94 12.11 0.00
N ARG A 98 -11.42 13.11 0.73
CA ARG A 98 -11.49 13.15 2.19
C ARG A 98 -12.92 13.47 2.61
N ARG A 99 -13.50 12.64 3.46
CA ARG A 99 -14.79 12.91 4.08
C ARG A 99 -14.56 13.97 5.16
N ARG A 100 -15.21 15.13 5.01
CA ARG A 100 -15.32 16.09 6.11
C ARG A 100 -16.29 15.50 7.13
N SER A 101 -15.83 15.34 8.35
CA SER A 101 -16.71 15.16 9.51
C SER A 101 -17.31 16.50 9.93
#